data_AF-J9ERX5-F1
#
_entry.id   AF-J9ERX5-F1
#
_cell.length_a   1.000
_cell.length_b   1.000
_cell.length_c   1.000
_cell.angle_alpha   90.00
_cell.angle_beta   90.00
_cell.angle_gamma   90.00
#
_symmetry.space_group_name_H-M   'P 1'
#
loop_
_entity.id
_entity.type
_entity.pdbx_description
1 polymer ?
#
loop_
_entity_poly.entity_id
_entity_poly.type
_entity_poly.pdbx_seq_one_letter_code
_entity_poly.pdbx_strand_id
1 'polypeptide(L)' 'MDGHTAMVLKSISDQECPEPNGLFPHPTDCHLFIFCGNSNAYVKQCPANTFFNDAIKVCDHMTNAPDTCK' A
#
# COMPACT_ATOMS: atom_id res chain seq x y z
N MET A 1 -29.76 -14.29 -4.15
CA MET A 1 -29.60 -13.13 -3.24
C MET A 1 -28.43 -12.36 -3.77
N ASP A 2 -28.74 -11.58 -4.78
CA ASP A 2 -27.83 -11.02 -5.76
C ASP A 2 -27.44 -9.64 -5.26
N GLY A 3 -26.55 -9.60 -4.28
CA GLY A 3 -25.95 -8.38 -3.77
C GLY A 3 -24.73 -8.01 -4.61
N HIS A 4 -24.96 -7.59 -5.86
CA HIS A 4 -23.98 -6.78 -6.57
C HIS A 4 -23.81 -5.51 -5.74
N THR A 5 -22.82 -5.48 -4.84
CA THR A 5 -22.39 -4.23 -4.22
C THR A 5 -21.91 -3.35 -5.35
N ALA A 6 -22.81 -2.41 -5.67
CA ALA A 6 -22.68 -1.36 -6.65
C ALA A 6 -21.28 -0.76 -6.59
N MET A 7 -20.58 -0.77 -7.72
CA MET A 7 -19.66 0.28 -8.21
C MET A 7 -19.08 1.20 -7.12
N VAL A 8 -18.48 0.64 -6.06
CA VAL A 8 -17.90 1.45 -4.98
C VAL A 8 -16.66 2.03 -5.63
N LEU A 9 -16.86 3.25 -6.14
CA LEU A 9 -15.88 4.31 -6.34
C LEU A 9 -14.49 3.73 -6.15
N LYS A 10 -13.75 3.49 -7.26
CA LYS A 10 -12.34 3.06 -7.28
C LYS A 10 -11.48 4.01 -6.45
N SER A 11 -11.67 4.00 -5.15
CA SER A 11 -11.28 5.00 -4.16
C SER A 11 -10.60 4.22 -3.07
N ILE A 12 -9.47 3.58 -3.42
CA ILE A 12 -8.47 3.05 -2.48
C ILE A 12 -9.00 1.94 -1.53
N SER A 13 -10.29 1.63 -1.54
CA SER A 13 -10.95 0.82 -0.50
C SER A 13 -11.02 -0.68 -0.82
N ASP A 14 -10.67 -1.09 -2.05
CA ASP A 14 -10.43 -2.50 -2.40
C ASP A 14 -9.02 -2.97 -1.98
N GLN A 15 -8.27 -2.12 -1.28
CA GLN A 15 -7.00 -2.52 -0.68
C GLN A 15 -7.28 -3.18 0.67
N GLU A 16 -7.63 -4.45 0.62
CA GLU A 16 -7.77 -5.29 1.80
C GLU A 16 -6.40 -5.51 2.42
N CYS A 17 -6.34 -5.34 3.74
CA CYS A 17 -5.17 -5.68 4.51
C CYS A 17 -4.98 -7.20 4.50
N PRO A 18 -3.88 -7.74 3.94
CA PRO A 18 -3.64 -9.17 3.96
C PRO A 18 -3.41 -9.68 5.40
N GLU A 19 -2.97 -8.80 6.30
CA GLU A 19 -2.90 -9.06 7.75
C GLU A 19 -3.56 -7.91 8.54
N PRO A 20 -4.18 -8.19 9.70
CA PRO A 20 -4.90 -7.18 10.48
C PRO A 20 -4.03 -5.99 10.90
N ASN A 21 -2.72 -6.21 11.07
CA ASN A 21 -1.75 -5.18 11.38
C ASN A 21 -0.49 -5.39 10.55
N GLY A 22 -0.01 -4.36 9.87
CA GLY A 22 1.17 -4.49 9.03
C GLY A 22 1.37 -3.31 8.08
N LEU A 23 2.44 -3.40 7.31
CA LEU A 23 2.75 -2.45 6.25
C LEU A 23 2.91 -3.22 4.94
N PHE A 24 2.26 -2.76 3.88
CA PHE A 24 2.22 -3.42 2.58
C PHE A 24 2.52 -2.44 1.45
N PRO A 25 3.16 -2.90 0.36
CA PRO A 25 3.46 -2.05 -0.78
C PRO A 25 2.17 -1.65 -1.53
N HIS A 26 2.14 -0.42 -2.04
CA HIS A 26 1.05 0.00 -2.91
C HIS A 26 1.28 -0.52 -4.34
N PRO A 27 0.24 -1.06 -5.02
CA PRO A 27 0.39 -1.74 -6.31
C PRO A 27 0.63 -0.80 -7.50
N THR A 28 0.32 0.50 -7.38
CA THR A 28 0.50 1.48 -8.47
C THR A 28 1.67 2.41 -8.26
N ASP A 29 2.11 2.62 -7.02
CA ASP A 29 3.03 3.70 -6.66
C ASP A 29 3.99 3.24 -5.58
N CYS A 30 5.26 3.13 -5.93
CA CYS A 30 6.32 2.73 -5.02
C CYS A 30 6.52 3.64 -3.80
N HIS A 31 6.17 4.92 -3.95
CA HIS A 31 6.25 5.89 -2.86
C HIS A 31 5.05 5.81 -1.91
N LEU A 32 4.01 5.05 -2.27
CA LEU A 32 2.85 4.82 -1.44
C LEU A 32 2.95 3.43 -0.80
N PHE A 33 2.42 3.33 0.41
CA PHE A 33 2.28 2.08 1.13
C PHE A 33 0.96 2.05 1.89
N ILE A 34 0.51 0.85 2.17
CA ILE A 34 -0.73 0.57 2.88
C ILE A 34 -0.35 0.22 4.31
N PHE A 35 -0.71 1.08 5.24
CA PHE A 35 -0.63 0.82 6.67
C PHE A 35 -1.92 0.19 7.16
N CYS A 36 -1.83 -1.03 7.64
CA CYS A 36 -2.94 -1.79 8.18
C CYS A 36 -2.93 -1.73 9.69
N GLY A 37 -4.02 -1.27 10.30
CA GLY A 37 -4.21 -1.23 11.74
C GLY A 37 -5.62 -1.67 12.14
N ASN A 38 -5.72 -2.74 12.92
CA ASN A 38 -7.00 -3.35 13.31
C ASN A 38 -7.91 -3.65 12.09
N SER A 39 -7.32 -4.19 11.03
CA SER A 39 -7.95 -4.46 9.72
C SER A 39 -8.40 -3.21 8.94
N ASN A 40 -7.95 -2.01 9.33
CA ASN A 40 -8.20 -0.78 8.58
C ASN A 40 -6.96 -0.45 7.73
N ALA A 41 -7.13 -0.38 6.41
CA ALA A 41 -6.10 0.02 5.46
C ALA A 41 -6.00 1.55 5.35
N TYR A 42 -4.80 2.08 5.52
CA TYR A 42 -4.49 3.49 5.38
C TYR A 42 -3.36 3.68 4.37
N VAL A 43 -3.65 4.30 3.24
CA VAL A 43 -2.58 4.67 2.31
C VAL A 43 -1.78 5.84 2.87
N LYS A 44 -0.47 5.65 2.95
CA LYS A 44 0.51 6.62 3.41
C LYS A 44 1.58 6.77 2.35
N GLN A 45 2.19 7.94 2.30
CA GLN A 45 3.28 8.23 1.39
C GLN A 45 4.59 8.24 2.17
N CYS A 46 5.60 7.57 1.62
CA CYS A 46 6.97 7.64 2.08
C CYS A 46 7.57 9.04 1.82
N PRO A 47 8.60 9.46 2.58
CA PRO A 47 9.28 10.73 2.33
C PRO A 47 9.88 10.81 0.92
N ALA A 48 10.23 12.02 0.48
CA ALA A 48 10.78 12.25 -0.85
C ALA A 48 11.99 11.34 -1.14
N ASN A 49 12.06 10.80 -2.36
CA ASN A 49 13.12 9.90 -2.82
C ASN A 49 13.26 8.60 -1.98
N THR A 50 12.16 8.14 -1.37
CA THR A 50 12.10 6.84 -0.70
C THR A 50 10.92 6.01 -1.22
N PHE A 51 11.09 4.69 -1.19
CA PHE A 51 10.07 3.72 -1.57
C PHE A 51 9.76 2.83 -0.38
N PHE A 52 8.57 2.24 -0.37
CA PHE A 52 8.25 1.26 0.66
C PHE A 52 8.95 -0.08 0.39
N ASN A 53 9.88 -0.43 1.27
CA ASN A 53 10.58 -1.70 1.21
C ASN A 53 9.81 -2.75 2.02
N ASP A 54 9.11 -3.62 1.30
CA ASP A 54 8.32 -4.72 1.88
C ASP A 54 9.16 -5.73 2.67
N ALA A 55 10.45 -5.89 2.33
CA ALA A 55 11.34 -6.85 3.00
C ALA A 55 11.66 -6.45 4.45
N ILE A 56 11.75 -5.16 4.73
CA ILE A 56 12.07 -4.60 6.06
C ILE A 56 10.93 -3.75 6.65
N LYS A 57 9.80 -3.65 5.94
CA LYS A 57 8.59 -2.93 6.34
C LYS A 57 8.85 -1.46 6.71
N VAL A 58 9.73 -0.78 5.97
CA VAL A 58 10.02 0.65 6.16
C VAL A 58 10.19 1.36 4.82
N CYS A 59 10.11 2.70 4.84
CA CYS A 59 10.50 3.51 3.70
C CYS A 59 12.03 3.52 3.57
N ASP A 60 12.54 2.86 2.54
CA ASP A 60 13.97 2.80 2.24
C ASP A 60 14.32 3.76 1.10
N HIS A 61 15.58 4.12 0.96
CA HIS A 61 16.02 5.07 -0.05
C HIS A 61 15.91 4.48 -1.46
N MET A 62 15.53 5.30 -2.45
CA MET A 62 15.35 4.85 -3.84
C MET A 62 16.60 4.22 -4.46
N THR A 63 17.79 4.42 -3.87
CA THR A 63 19.03 3.70 -4.27
C THR A 63 18.97 2.20 -4.04
N ASN A 64 18.16 1.75 -3.08
CA ASN A 64 17.91 0.32 -2.81
C ASN A 64 16.64 -0.18 -3.52
N ALA A 65 15.92 0.69 -4.22
CA ALA A 65 14.70 0.32 -4.92
C ALA A 65 15.00 -0.54 -6.15
N PRO A 66 14.13 -1.52 -6.46
CA PRO A 66 14.21 -2.27 -7.71
C PRO A 66 13.98 -1.34 -8.91
N ASP A 67 14.45 -1.73 -10.09
CA ASP A 67 14.34 -0.89 -11.31
C ASP A 67 12.89 -0.62 -11.73
N THR A 68 11.93 -1.43 -11.29
CA THR A 68 10.48 -1.20 -11.49
C THR A 68 9.95 0.01 -10.73
N CYS A 69 10.76 0.61 -9.88
CA CYS A 69 10.43 1.62 -8.91
C CYS A 69 11.16 2.94 -9.19
N LYS A 70 11.97 3.01 -10.26
CA LYS A 70 12.81 4.14 -10.66
C LYS A 70 12.20 4.96 -11.78
#